data_AF-A0A2H0QB65-F1
#
_entry.id   AF-A0A2H0QB65-F1
#
_cell.length_a   1.000
_cell.length_b   1.000
_cell.length_c   1.000
_cell.angle_alpha   90.00
_cell.angle_beta   90.00
_cell.angle_gamma   90.00
#
_symmetry.space_group_name_H-M   'P 1'
#
loop_
_entity.id
_entity.type
_entity.pdbx_description
1 polymer ?
#
loop_
_entity_poly.entity_id
_entity_poly.type
_entity_poly.pdbx_seq_one_letter_code
_entity_poly.pdbx_strand_id
1 'polypeptide(L)'
;MSTKNLSTEDIYERTVAEIIRCDVDESSARNAAMDKSFSFLKRLNAEGDYFQFREKIEETLRMLNDELGCNISYADYVSKAALKQPQLFYQSPERIKNNIKDVVDKLNDELGCDISYADYVSKAELKTPQLFCLSPERIKNNIRDAVDKLNDELGCDIPYADYVKAALKQPQLFYQSPETIKNNIKGIVDKLNGELGCDISYADYVSKAALKQPQLFYRSPETIAQHVKTAFSLHEDYGVIDIPEGYEKKLEHKNAQYPARQFILEKMLAWPVSLNLATDNYKLRAWSEIWLGEQDTKPAFGSLIQKSRKSLTEKMADWLSEPRQDAGREFARSLLLETLVKDKIMPKKYMPEPKDIPQANAQHFQNMVKASISNKSTDYIPK
;
A
#
# COMPACT_ATOMS: atom_id res chain seq x y z
N MET A 1 -34.22 -40.32 -20.80
CA MET A 1 -32.77 -40.45 -21.08
C MET A 1 -32.08 -40.66 -19.75
N SER A 2 -31.29 -41.74 -19.61
CA SER A 2 -30.56 -42.04 -18.38
C SER A 2 -29.50 -40.96 -18.15
N THR A 3 -29.66 -40.14 -17.11
CA THR A 3 -28.61 -39.21 -16.66
C THR A 3 -27.46 -40.06 -16.11
N LYS A 4 -26.46 -40.34 -16.96
CA LYS A 4 -25.20 -40.91 -16.49
C LYS A 4 -24.62 -39.96 -15.45
N ASN A 5 -24.56 -40.41 -14.20
CA ASN A 5 -23.81 -39.71 -13.16
C ASN A 5 -22.35 -39.64 -13.61
N LEU A 6 -21.91 -38.45 -14.04
CA LEU A 6 -20.52 -38.20 -14.42
C LEU A 6 -19.62 -38.41 -13.20
N SER A 7 -18.45 -39.01 -13.41
CA SER A 7 -17.47 -39.14 -12.33
C SER A 7 -16.92 -37.76 -11.95
N THR A 8 -16.25 -37.66 -10.80
CA THR A 8 -15.64 -36.39 -10.37
C THR A 8 -14.53 -35.96 -11.34
N GLU A 9 -13.80 -36.93 -11.90
CA GLU A 9 -12.76 -36.68 -12.90
C GLU A 9 -13.36 -36.15 -14.22
N ASP A 10 -14.47 -36.74 -14.68
CA ASP A 10 -15.13 -36.28 -15.91
C ASP A 10 -15.66 -34.85 -15.78
N ILE A 11 -16.18 -34.49 -14.60
CA ILE A 11 -16.64 -33.13 -14.31
C ILE A 11 -15.46 -32.15 -14.30
N TYR A 12 -14.33 -32.56 -13.70
CA TYR A 12 -13.13 -31.75 -13.65
C TYR A 12 -12.56 -31.49 -15.06
N GLU A 13 -12.31 -32.53 -15.85
CA GLU A 13 -11.76 -32.39 -17.20
C GLU A 13 -12.71 -31.62 -18.13
N ARG A 14 -14.03 -31.81 -18.01
CA ARG A 14 -15.01 -30.99 -18.75
C ARG A 14 -14.99 -29.53 -18.33
N THR A 15 -14.82 -29.24 -17.04
CA THR A 15 -14.68 -27.87 -16.53
C THR A 15 -13.42 -27.21 -17.10
N VAL A 16 -12.29 -27.91 -17.08
CA VAL A 16 -11.03 -27.44 -17.67
C VAL A 16 -11.23 -27.11 -19.15
N ALA A 17 -11.88 -28.01 -19.91
CA ALA A 17 -12.15 -27.79 -21.33
C ALA A 17 -13.01 -26.54 -21.59
N GLU A 18 -14.05 -26.28 -20.78
CA GLU A 18 -14.86 -25.05 -20.94
C GLU A 18 -14.10 -23.78 -20.56
N ILE A 19 -13.24 -23.83 -19.54
CA ILE A 19 -12.42 -22.67 -19.18
C ILE A 19 -11.40 -22.39 -20.29
N ILE A 20 -10.82 -23.43 -20.91
CA ILE A 20 -9.93 -23.27 -22.08
C ILE A 20 -10.67 -22.61 -23.25
N ARG A 21 -11.96 -22.92 -23.47
CA ARG A 21 -12.79 -22.23 -24.48
C ARG A 21 -13.02 -20.74 -24.19
N CYS A 22 -12.72 -20.28 -22.98
CA CYS A 22 -12.72 -18.87 -22.62
C CYS A 22 -11.36 -18.19 -22.88
N ASP A 23 -10.57 -18.71 -23.83
CA ASP A 23 -9.24 -18.21 -24.20
C ASP A 23 -8.23 -18.21 -23.05
N VAL A 24 -8.29 -19.23 -22.19
CA VAL A 24 -7.42 -19.43 -21.02
C VAL A 24 -6.43 -20.56 -21.28
N ASP A 25 -5.18 -20.42 -20.83
CA ASP A 25 -4.19 -21.49 -20.90
C ASP A 25 -4.55 -22.68 -19.98
N GLU A 26 -4.12 -23.88 -20.37
CA GLU A 26 -4.47 -25.11 -19.65
C GLU A 26 -4.05 -25.09 -18.16
N SER A 27 -2.91 -24.50 -17.82
CA SER A 27 -2.43 -24.45 -16.45
C SER A 27 -3.34 -23.59 -15.57
N SER A 28 -3.69 -22.39 -16.05
CA SER A 28 -4.64 -21.50 -15.37
C SER A 28 -6.03 -22.13 -15.27
N ALA A 29 -6.49 -22.82 -16.32
CA ALA A 29 -7.77 -23.52 -16.33
C ALA A 29 -7.83 -24.64 -15.29
N ARG A 30 -6.79 -25.48 -15.20
CA ARG A 30 -6.67 -26.54 -14.18
C ARG A 30 -6.66 -25.97 -12.76
N ASN A 31 -5.87 -24.92 -12.52
CA ASN A 31 -5.81 -24.25 -11.23
C ASN A 31 -7.17 -23.68 -10.80
N ALA A 32 -7.89 -23.02 -11.72
CA ALA A 32 -9.23 -22.52 -11.45
C ALA A 32 -10.20 -23.67 -11.15
N ALA A 33 -10.19 -24.74 -11.95
CA ALA A 33 -11.05 -25.91 -11.77
C ALA A 33 -10.83 -26.68 -10.45
N MET A 34 -9.64 -26.56 -9.84
CA MET A 34 -9.34 -27.14 -8.52
C MET A 34 -9.96 -26.37 -7.35
N ASP A 35 -10.52 -25.17 -7.56
CA ASP A 35 -11.14 -24.39 -6.48
C ASP A 35 -12.33 -25.14 -5.86
N LYS A 36 -12.46 -25.04 -4.52
CA LYS A 36 -13.53 -25.73 -3.76
C LYS A 36 -14.93 -25.36 -4.26
N SER A 37 -15.10 -24.20 -4.88
CA SER A 37 -16.34 -23.74 -5.49
C SER A 37 -16.79 -24.64 -6.66
N PHE A 38 -15.88 -25.37 -7.31
CA PHE A 38 -16.23 -26.34 -8.37
C PHE A 38 -16.70 -27.69 -7.83
N SER A 39 -16.34 -28.04 -6.59
CA SER A 39 -16.95 -29.19 -5.91
C SER A 39 -18.47 -29.01 -5.71
N PHE A 40 -18.97 -27.76 -5.75
CA PHE A 40 -20.39 -27.43 -5.77
C PHE A 40 -21.05 -27.75 -7.13
N LEU A 41 -20.32 -27.64 -8.26
CA LEU A 41 -20.83 -28.04 -9.57
C LEU A 41 -21.17 -29.53 -9.65
N LYS A 42 -20.49 -30.37 -8.85
CA LYS A 42 -20.84 -31.78 -8.66
C LYS A 42 -22.29 -31.98 -8.18
N ARG A 43 -22.86 -31.00 -7.44
CA ARG A 43 -24.26 -31.05 -6.96
C ARG A 43 -25.27 -30.53 -7.99
N LEU A 44 -24.84 -29.72 -8.96
CA LEU A 44 -25.71 -29.00 -9.90
C LEU A 44 -25.79 -29.64 -11.29
N ASN A 45 -24.92 -30.60 -11.60
CA ASN A 45 -24.85 -31.32 -12.87
C ASN A 45 -26.09 -32.20 -13.19
N ALA A 46 -27.19 -32.06 -12.45
CA ALA A 46 -28.46 -32.74 -12.71
C ALA A 46 -29.26 -32.10 -13.87
N GLU A 47 -28.97 -30.84 -14.24
CA GLU A 47 -29.83 -30.04 -15.15
C GLU A 47 -29.23 -29.73 -16.53
N GLY A 48 -28.03 -30.24 -16.86
CA GLY A 48 -27.50 -30.24 -18.24
C GLY A 48 -26.96 -28.92 -18.80
N ASP A 49 -27.22 -27.78 -18.16
CA ASP A 49 -26.97 -26.42 -18.72
C ASP A 49 -25.75 -25.68 -18.12
N TYR A 50 -24.87 -26.39 -17.40
CA TYR A 50 -23.83 -25.75 -16.59
C TYR A 50 -22.55 -25.39 -17.34
N PHE A 51 -22.30 -25.96 -18.51
CA PHE A 51 -21.01 -25.88 -19.23
C PHE A 51 -21.03 -24.91 -20.43
N GLN A 52 -21.74 -23.79 -20.32
CA GLN A 52 -21.77 -22.71 -21.33
C GLN A 52 -21.08 -21.45 -20.79
N PHE A 53 -19.82 -21.61 -20.33
CA PHE A 53 -19.10 -20.54 -19.65
C PHE A 53 -18.83 -19.35 -20.55
N ARG A 54 -18.49 -19.60 -21.82
CA ARG A 54 -18.19 -18.54 -22.79
C ARG A 54 -19.41 -17.68 -23.05
N GLU A 55 -20.54 -18.29 -23.36
CA GLU A 55 -21.81 -17.61 -23.64
C GLU A 55 -22.29 -16.82 -22.41
N LYS A 56 -22.17 -17.39 -21.20
CA LYS A 56 -22.52 -16.69 -19.96
C LYS A 56 -21.64 -15.47 -19.69
N ILE A 57 -20.35 -15.56 -19.98
CA ILE A 57 -19.43 -14.41 -19.83
C ILE A 57 -19.76 -13.34 -20.87
N GLU A 58 -19.98 -13.72 -22.13
CA GLU A 58 -20.37 -12.78 -23.18
C GLU A 58 -21.66 -12.05 -22.83
N GLU A 59 -22.67 -12.76 -22.32
CA GLU A 59 -23.94 -12.17 -21.88
C GLU A 59 -23.76 -11.28 -20.64
N THR A 60 -22.93 -11.69 -19.68
CA THR A 60 -22.58 -10.84 -18.53
C THR A 60 -21.94 -9.53 -19.00
N LEU A 61 -20.98 -9.60 -19.91
CA LEU A 61 -20.30 -8.42 -20.43
C LEU A 61 -21.23 -7.52 -21.24
N ARG A 62 -22.14 -8.10 -22.04
CA ARG A 62 -23.20 -7.37 -22.74
C ARG A 62 -24.02 -6.56 -21.74
N MET A 63 -24.52 -7.20 -20.68
CA MET A 63 -25.29 -6.54 -19.63
C MET A 63 -24.50 -5.44 -18.90
N LEU A 64 -23.25 -5.71 -18.51
CA LEU A 64 -22.44 -4.74 -17.79
C LEU A 64 -22.03 -3.55 -18.66
N ASN A 65 -21.75 -3.77 -19.95
CA ASN A 65 -21.30 -2.72 -20.84
C ASN A 65 -22.47 -1.91 -21.42
N ASP A 66 -23.52 -2.58 -21.89
CA ASP A 66 -24.63 -1.93 -22.57
C ASP A 66 -25.60 -1.27 -21.58
N GLU A 67 -25.86 -1.90 -20.43
CA GLU A 67 -26.84 -1.38 -19.46
C GLU A 67 -26.20 -0.52 -18.37
N LEU A 68 -24.99 -0.85 -17.91
CA LEU A 68 -24.31 -0.14 -16.82
C LEU A 68 -23.13 0.72 -17.26
N GLY A 69 -22.73 0.66 -18.54
CA GLY A 69 -21.64 1.49 -19.09
C GLY A 69 -20.25 1.13 -18.57
N CYS A 70 -20.03 -0.11 -18.10
CA CYS A 70 -18.80 -0.49 -17.41
C CYS A 70 -17.56 -0.61 -18.33
N ASN A 71 -17.74 -0.78 -19.64
CA ASN A 71 -16.68 -0.86 -20.66
C ASN A 71 -15.56 -1.88 -20.34
N ILE A 72 -15.95 -3.08 -19.91
CA ILE A 72 -15.03 -4.17 -19.54
C ILE A 72 -14.78 -5.05 -20.77
N SER A 73 -13.51 -5.38 -21.01
CA SER A 73 -13.16 -6.35 -22.06
C SER A 73 -13.33 -7.79 -21.57
N TYR A 74 -13.57 -8.71 -22.50
CA TYR A 74 -13.62 -10.14 -22.22
C TYR A 74 -12.36 -10.63 -21.50
N ALA A 75 -11.18 -10.27 -22.03
CA ALA A 75 -9.90 -10.64 -21.46
C ALA A 75 -9.72 -10.12 -20.02
N ASP A 76 -10.14 -8.88 -19.72
CA ASP A 76 -10.05 -8.33 -18.38
C ASP A 76 -10.97 -9.04 -17.40
N TYR A 77 -12.22 -9.30 -17.79
CA TYR A 77 -13.16 -10.00 -16.91
C TYR A 77 -12.69 -11.43 -16.60
N VAL A 78 -12.24 -12.18 -17.61
CA VAL A 78 -11.72 -13.55 -17.41
C VAL A 78 -10.47 -13.55 -16.54
N SER A 79 -9.44 -12.79 -16.95
CA SER A 79 -8.11 -12.85 -16.31
C SER A 79 -8.06 -12.17 -14.95
N LYS A 80 -8.80 -11.07 -14.76
CA LYS A 80 -8.76 -10.30 -13.51
C LYS A 80 -9.82 -10.75 -12.52
N ALA A 81 -10.96 -11.28 -12.98
CA ALA A 81 -12.08 -11.68 -12.13
C ALA A 81 -12.36 -13.18 -12.13
N ALA A 82 -12.86 -13.74 -13.24
CA ALA A 82 -13.43 -15.09 -13.26
C ALA A 82 -12.42 -16.18 -12.85
N LEU A 83 -11.17 -16.09 -13.30
CA LEU A 83 -10.13 -17.07 -12.89
C LEU A 83 -9.77 -16.99 -11.40
N LYS A 84 -9.92 -15.82 -10.78
CA LYS A 84 -9.63 -15.61 -9.35
C LYS A 84 -10.84 -15.88 -8.46
N GLN A 85 -12.04 -15.78 -9.02
CA GLN A 85 -13.29 -16.08 -8.35
C GLN A 85 -14.15 -16.98 -9.25
N PRO A 86 -13.88 -18.29 -9.27
CA PRO A 86 -14.44 -19.15 -10.30
C PRO A 86 -15.96 -19.33 -10.27
N GLN A 87 -16.62 -18.90 -9.19
CA GLN A 87 -18.08 -18.81 -9.17
C GLN A 87 -18.66 -17.87 -10.24
N LEU A 88 -17.86 -16.93 -10.76
CA LEU A 88 -18.28 -16.03 -11.83
C LEU A 88 -18.43 -16.72 -13.19
N PHE A 89 -17.91 -17.94 -13.38
CA PHE A 89 -18.15 -18.72 -14.59
C PHE A 89 -19.58 -19.26 -14.68
N TYR A 90 -20.26 -19.43 -13.54
CA TYR A 90 -21.56 -20.11 -13.50
C TYR A 90 -22.69 -19.31 -12.84
N GLN A 91 -22.39 -18.20 -12.16
CA GLN A 91 -23.43 -17.26 -11.73
C GLN A 91 -24.18 -16.70 -12.95
N SER A 92 -25.47 -16.42 -12.79
CA SER A 92 -26.25 -15.86 -13.88
C SER A 92 -25.84 -14.41 -14.17
N PRO A 93 -25.81 -13.99 -15.45
CA PRO A 93 -25.53 -12.61 -15.85
C PRO A 93 -26.38 -11.58 -15.09
N GLU A 94 -27.67 -11.85 -14.91
CA GLU A 94 -28.61 -10.95 -14.23
C GLU A 94 -28.25 -10.78 -12.77
N ARG A 95 -27.82 -11.86 -12.10
CA ARG A 95 -27.44 -11.79 -10.69
C ARG A 95 -26.20 -10.92 -10.51
N ILE A 96 -25.20 -11.06 -11.37
CA ILE A 96 -23.98 -10.25 -11.33
C ILE A 96 -24.32 -8.78 -11.59
N LYS A 97 -25.08 -8.49 -12.66
CA LYS A 97 -25.53 -7.13 -12.99
C LYS A 97 -26.29 -6.49 -11.83
N ASN A 98 -27.31 -7.18 -11.31
CA ASN A 98 -28.15 -6.63 -10.25
C ASN A 98 -27.36 -6.42 -8.96
N ASN A 99 -26.41 -7.31 -8.63
CA ASN A 99 -25.56 -7.13 -7.46
C ASN A 99 -24.71 -5.86 -7.55
N ILE A 100 -24.12 -5.58 -8.71
CA ILE A 100 -23.34 -4.35 -8.97
C ILE A 100 -24.23 -3.12 -8.88
N LYS A 101 -25.38 -3.18 -9.56
CA LYS A 101 -26.36 -2.09 -9.59
C LYS A 101 -26.79 -1.73 -8.17
N ASP A 102 -27.23 -2.73 -7.41
CA ASP A 102 -27.74 -2.55 -6.06
C ASP A 102 -26.65 -2.04 -5.09
N VAL A 103 -25.39 -2.46 -5.24
CA VAL A 103 -24.29 -1.90 -4.42
C VAL A 103 -24.16 -0.41 -4.67
N VAL A 104 -24.05 -0.01 -5.95
CA VAL A 104 -23.81 1.39 -6.32
C VAL A 104 -25.00 2.27 -5.95
N ASP A 105 -26.22 1.84 -6.25
CA ASP A 105 -27.44 2.57 -5.90
C ASP A 105 -27.53 2.76 -4.39
N LYS A 106 -27.27 1.72 -3.59
CA LYS A 106 -27.30 1.83 -2.12
C LYS A 106 -26.25 2.79 -1.58
N LEU A 107 -25.03 2.75 -2.13
CA LEU A 107 -23.99 3.68 -1.70
C LEU A 107 -24.37 5.12 -2.05
N ASN A 108 -24.95 5.35 -3.23
CA ASN A 108 -25.34 6.69 -3.66
C ASN A 108 -26.59 7.20 -2.93
N ASP A 109 -27.66 6.42 -2.92
CA ASP A 109 -28.97 6.82 -2.42
C ASP A 109 -29.03 6.82 -0.88
N GLU A 110 -28.43 5.83 -0.22
CA GLU A 110 -28.52 5.69 1.24
C GLU A 110 -27.35 6.37 1.97
N LEU A 111 -26.16 6.43 1.37
CA LEU A 111 -24.97 7.01 2.01
C LEU A 111 -24.50 8.33 1.36
N GLY A 112 -25.23 8.84 0.37
CA GLY A 112 -24.90 10.10 -0.31
C GLY A 112 -23.57 10.04 -1.07
N CYS A 113 -23.17 8.86 -1.54
CA CYS A 113 -22.00 8.72 -2.39
C CYS A 113 -22.32 9.19 -3.82
N ASP A 114 -21.27 9.51 -4.58
CA ASP A 114 -21.39 9.82 -6.01
C ASP A 114 -20.36 8.97 -6.75
N ILE A 115 -20.72 7.71 -7.00
CA ILE A 115 -19.90 6.76 -7.74
C ILE A 115 -20.68 6.18 -8.92
N SER A 116 -19.98 5.90 -10.01
CA SER A 116 -20.54 5.21 -11.18
C SER A 116 -20.34 3.71 -11.10
N TYR A 117 -21.19 2.95 -11.80
CA TYR A 117 -21.00 1.50 -11.97
C TYR A 117 -19.63 1.17 -12.56
N ALA A 118 -19.22 1.91 -13.59
CA ALA A 118 -17.92 1.73 -14.24
C ALA A 118 -16.75 1.94 -13.26
N ASP A 119 -16.83 2.93 -12.38
CA ASP A 119 -15.81 3.17 -11.35
C ASP A 119 -15.77 2.04 -10.33
N TYR A 120 -16.93 1.58 -9.85
CA TYR A 120 -16.99 0.49 -8.90
C TYR A 120 -16.40 -0.80 -9.49
N VAL A 121 -16.79 -1.19 -10.71
CA VAL A 121 -16.25 -2.41 -11.33
C VAL A 121 -14.75 -2.29 -11.64
N SER A 122 -14.34 -1.21 -12.29
CA SER A 122 -12.95 -1.06 -12.75
C SER A 122 -11.95 -0.80 -11.62
N LYS A 123 -12.36 -0.05 -10.59
CA LYS A 123 -11.47 0.34 -9.48
C LYS A 123 -11.55 -0.63 -8.30
N ALA A 124 -12.67 -1.31 -8.09
CA ALA A 124 -12.88 -2.24 -6.99
C ALA A 124 -12.94 -3.71 -7.42
N GLU A 125 -13.96 -4.11 -8.16
CA GLU A 125 -14.26 -5.54 -8.34
C GLU A 125 -13.22 -6.28 -9.20
N LEU A 126 -12.75 -5.68 -10.30
CA LEU A 126 -11.68 -6.29 -11.10
C LEU A 126 -10.35 -6.41 -10.34
N LYS A 127 -10.14 -5.60 -9.29
CA LYS A 127 -8.97 -5.72 -8.41
C LYS A 127 -9.20 -6.69 -7.25
N THR A 128 -10.45 -6.86 -6.81
CA THR A 128 -10.82 -7.75 -5.72
C THR A 128 -12.10 -8.52 -6.09
N PRO A 129 -11.97 -9.60 -6.88
CA PRO A 129 -13.09 -10.27 -7.54
C PRO A 129 -14.14 -10.89 -6.62
N GLN A 130 -13.80 -11.14 -5.35
CA GLN A 130 -14.78 -11.57 -4.37
C GLN A 130 -15.92 -10.55 -4.18
N LEU A 131 -15.69 -9.26 -4.50
CA LEU A 131 -16.69 -8.20 -4.37
C LEU A 131 -17.92 -8.42 -5.27
N PHE A 132 -17.73 -9.01 -6.46
CA PHE A 132 -18.83 -9.39 -7.36
C PHE A 132 -19.87 -10.30 -6.68
N CYS A 133 -19.47 -10.98 -5.60
CA CYS A 133 -20.26 -12.03 -4.96
C CYS A 133 -20.67 -11.69 -3.54
N LEU A 134 -20.22 -10.56 -2.99
CA LEU A 134 -20.74 -10.06 -1.72
C LEU A 134 -22.10 -9.41 -1.96
N SER A 135 -23.04 -9.65 -1.05
CA SER A 135 -24.36 -9.02 -1.11
C SER A 135 -24.27 -7.50 -0.95
N PRO A 136 -25.17 -6.73 -1.59
CA PRO A 136 -25.14 -5.26 -1.51
C PRO A 136 -25.27 -4.74 -0.09
N GLU A 137 -26.15 -5.35 0.71
CA GLU A 137 -26.36 -5.01 2.12
C GLU A 137 -25.10 -5.19 2.96
N ARG A 138 -24.34 -6.26 2.72
CA ARG A 138 -23.09 -6.51 3.44
C ARG A 138 -22.05 -5.42 3.16
N ILE A 139 -21.89 -5.04 1.89
CA ILE A 139 -20.93 -3.99 1.52
C ILE A 139 -21.37 -2.64 2.13
N LYS A 140 -22.63 -2.25 1.93
CA LYS A 140 -23.19 -1.01 2.47
C LYS A 140 -23.02 -0.93 3.99
N ASN A 141 -23.46 -1.96 4.72
CA ASN A 141 -23.36 -1.98 6.18
C ASN A 141 -21.91 -1.97 6.64
N ASN A 142 -20.99 -2.66 5.93
CA ASN A 142 -19.58 -2.61 6.28
C ASN A 142 -18.97 -1.22 6.12
N ILE A 143 -19.33 -0.48 5.06
CA ILE A 143 -18.92 0.92 4.88
C ILE A 143 -19.50 1.80 5.98
N ARG A 144 -20.83 1.71 6.19
CA ARG A 144 -21.54 2.51 7.18
C ARG A 144 -20.94 2.29 8.58
N ASP A 145 -20.89 1.05 9.03
CA ASP A 145 -20.42 0.70 10.36
C ASP A 145 -18.93 1.07 10.56
N ALA A 146 -18.09 1.04 9.50
CA ALA A 146 -16.71 1.49 9.57
C ALA A 146 -16.62 3.01 9.80
N VAL A 147 -17.39 3.79 9.04
CA VAL A 147 -17.39 5.26 9.16
C VAL A 147 -18.03 5.69 10.48
N ASP A 148 -19.16 5.11 10.86
CA ASP A 148 -19.85 5.40 12.13
C ASP A 148 -18.93 5.16 13.31
N LYS A 149 -18.21 4.03 13.35
CA LYS A 149 -17.23 3.76 14.42
C LYS A 149 -16.09 4.77 14.45
N LEU A 150 -15.57 5.20 13.30
CA LEU A 150 -14.52 6.21 13.25
C LEU A 150 -15.04 7.58 13.73
N ASN A 151 -16.29 7.92 13.41
CA ASN A 151 -16.88 9.20 13.78
C ASN A 151 -17.33 9.22 15.25
N ASP A 152 -18.09 8.21 15.66
CA ASP A 152 -18.73 8.15 16.98
C ASP A 152 -17.74 7.75 18.09
N GLU A 153 -16.85 6.80 17.82
CA GLU A 153 -15.92 6.31 18.85
C GLU A 153 -14.57 7.06 18.84
N LEU A 154 -14.14 7.59 17.69
CA LEU A 154 -12.82 8.27 17.55
C LEU A 154 -12.92 9.75 17.17
N GLY A 155 -14.11 10.29 16.91
CA GLY A 155 -14.31 11.72 16.61
C GLY A 155 -13.69 12.17 15.27
N CYS A 156 -13.64 11.30 14.26
CA CYS A 156 -12.93 11.60 13.02
C CYS A 156 -13.68 12.50 12.02
N ASP A 157 -15.01 12.61 12.14
CA ASP A 157 -15.90 13.42 11.27
C ASP A 157 -15.66 13.22 9.76
N ILE A 158 -15.78 11.98 9.31
CA ILE A 158 -15.53 11.57 7.92
C ILE A 158 -16.87 11.38 7.20
N PRO A 159 -17.07 12.01 6.02
CA PRO A 159 -18.20 11.68 5.16
C PRO A 159 -18.06 10.29 4.54
N TYR A 160 -19.15 9.53 4.42
CA TYR A 160 -19.15 8.21 3.76
C TYR A 160 -18.54 8.28 2.35
N ALA A 161 -18.85 9.34 1.59
CA ALA A 161 -18.32 9.53 0.24
C ALA A 161 -16.78 9.56 0.18
N ASP A 162 -16.11 10.14 1.17
CA ASP A 162 -14.64 10.19 1.19
C ASP A 162 -14.03 8.84 1.57
N TYR A 163 -14.69 8.10 2.46
CA TYR A 163 -14.31 6.72 2.76
C TYR A 163 -14.52 5.81 1.54
N VAL A 164 -15.61 5.95 0.80
CA VAL A 164 -15.86 5.18 -0.45
C VAL A 164 -14.82 5.52 -1.53
N LYS A 165 -14.42 6.79 -1.69
CA LYS A 165 -13.30 7.15 -2.58
C LYS A 165 -12.00 6.47 -2.15
N ALA A 166 -11.74 6.35 -0.85
CA ALA A 166 -10.60 5.60 -0.32
C ALA A 166 -10.73 4.10 -0.62
N ALA A 167 -11.93 3.52 -0.49
CA ALA A 167 -12.21 2.12 -0.80
C ALA A 167 -12.07 1.80 -2.30
N LEU A 168 -12.45 2.71 -3.21
CA LEU A 168 -12.20 2.53 -4.65
C LEU A 168 -10.70 2.50 -4.98
N LYS A 169 -9.86 3.22 -4.22
CA LYS A 169 -8.39 3.14 -4.35
C LYS A 169 -7.86 1.83 -3.75
N GLN A 170 -8.47 1.36 -2.67
CA GLN A 170 -8.06 0.18 -1.92
C GLN A 170 -9.27 -0.70 -1.56
N PRO A 171 -9.65 -1.62 -2.46
CA PRO A 171 -10.96 -2.31 -2.40
C PRO A 171 -11.16 -3.22 -1.19
N GLN A 172 -10.08 -3.52 -0.47
CA GLN A 172 -10.13 -4.19 0.83
C GLN A 172 -11.08 -3.49 1.83
N LEU A 173 -11.19 -2.16 1.74
CA LEU A 173 -12.02 -1.38 2.66
C LEU A 173 -13.53 -1.63 2.50
N PHE A 174 -13.98 -2.22 1.39
CA PHE A 174 -15.38 -2.61 1.20
C PHE A 174 -15.81 -3.80 2.08
N TYR A 175 -14.87 -4.62 2.56
CA TYR A 175 -15.19 -5.84 3.33
C TYR A 175 -14.34 -6.05 4.57
N GLN A 176 -13.33 -5.21 4.81
CA GLN A 176 -12.53 -5.26 6.03
C GLN A 176 -13.43 -4.95 7.23
N SER A 177 -13.28 -5.74 8.30
CA SER A 177 -14.07 -5.54 9.52
C SER A 177 -13.94 -4.10 10.04
N PRO A 178 -15.06 -3.40 10.31
CA PRO A 178 -15.08 -2.07 10.92
C PRO A 178 -14.25 -1.98 12.20
N GLU A 179 -14.33 -3.02 13.03
CA GLU A 179 -13.63 -3.10 14.29
C GLU A 179 -12.10 -3.19 14.10
N THR A 180 -11.64 -3.93 13.08
CA THR A 180 -10.22 -3.97 12.74
C THR A 180 -9.70 -2.61 12.28
N ILE A 181 -10.46 -1.89 11.45
CA ILE A 181 -10.08 -0.56 10.97
C ILE A 181 -9.96 0.41 12.14
N LYS A 182 -11.00 0.48 12.98
CA LYS A 182 -11.02 1.32 14.18
C LYS A 182 -9.83 1.01 15.08
N ASN A 183 -9.59 -0.27 15.39
CA ASN A 183 -8.52 -0.67 16.30
C ASN A 183 -7.12 -0.41 15.74
N ASN A 184 -6.93 -0.50 14.41
CA ASN A 184 -5.68 -0.10 13.78
C ASN A 184 -5.45 1.41 13.89
N ILE A 185 -6.44 2.24 13.54
CA ILE A 185 -6.34 3.70 13.66
C ILE A 185 -6.07 4.10 15.12
N LYS A 186 -6.84 3.56 16.06
CA LYS A 186 -6.68 3.80 17.48
C LYS A 186 -5.28 3.41 17.95
N GLY A 187 -4.86 2.18 17.66
CA GLY A 187 -3.54 1.67 18.06
C GLY A 187 -2.39 2.48 17.46
N ILE A 188 -2.51 2.94 16.22
CA ILE A 188 -1.50 3.81 15.59
C ILE A 188 -1.38 5.10 16.39
N VAL A 189 -2.48 5.85 16.56
CA VAL A 189 -2.45 7.16 17.21
C VAL A 189 -2.04 7.04 18.68
N ASP A 190 -2.52 6.03 19.40
CA ASP A 190 -2.14 5.77 20.79
C ASP A 190 -0.63 5.53 20.92
N LYS A 191 -0.01 4.79 19.98
CA LYS A 191 1.45 4.59 19.96
C LYS A 191 2.20 5.86 19.60
N LEU A 192 1.71 6.65 18.65
CA LEU A 192 2.35 7.92 18.29
C LEU A 192 2.33 8.91 19.46
N ASN A 193 1.21 9.00 20.19
CA ASN A 193 1.11 9.89 21.33
C ASN A 193 1.85 9.35 22.55
N GLY A 194 1.63 8.08 22.90
CA GLY A 194 2.16 7.47 24.13
C GLY A 194 3.63 7.04 24.05
N GLU A 195 4.03 6.29 23.02
CA GLU A 195 5.41 5.79 22.90
C GLU A 195 6.36 6.83 22.30
N LEU A 196 5.85 7.67 21.40
CA LEU A 196 6.67 8.58 20.60
C LEU A 196 6.59 10.04 21.02
N GLY A 197 5.69 10.37 21.96
CA GLY A 197 5.54 11.71 22.51
C GLY A 197 5.12 12.75 21.47
N CYS A 198 4.38 12.32 20.46
CA CYS A 198 3.71 13.21 19.50
C CYS A 198 2.37 13.68 20.05
N ASP A 199 1.78 14.66 19.39
CA ASP A 199 0.42 15.13 19.64
C ASP A 199 -0.36 15.12 18.32
N ILE A 200 -1.12 14.05 18.11
CA ILE A 200 -2.00 13.88 16.95
C ILE A 200 -3.36 13.34 17.38
N SER A 201 -4.43 13.92 16.82
CA SER A 201 -5.80 13.40 16.97
C SER A 201 -6.08 12.26 15.98
N TYR A 202 -7.06 11.41 16.31
CA TYR A 202 -7.55 10.40 15.35
C TYR A 202 -8.06 11.07 14.06
N ALA A 203 -8.79 12.18 14.19
CA ALA A 203 -9.30 12.97 13.07
C ALA A 203 -8.17 13.48 12.16
N ASP A 204 -7.08 14.00 12.72
CA ASP A 204 -5.93 14.46 11.94
C ASP A 204 -5.26 13.32 11.20
N TYR A 205 -5.07 12.17 11.86
CA TYR A 205 -4.49 11.00 11.21
C TYR A 205 -5.33 10.55 10.01
N VAL A 206 -6.65 10.45 10.19
CA VAL A 206 -7.52 9.97 9.13
C VAL A 206 -7.65 10.98 7.98
N SER A 207 -7.96 12.24 8.30
CA SER A 207 -8.19 13.29 7.30
C SER A 207 -6.93 13.68 6.53
N LYS A 208 -5.79 13.80 7.23
CA LYS A 208 -4.53 14.23 6.60
C LYS A 208 -3.79 13.08 5.93
N ALA A 209 -3.92 11.86 6.46
CA ALA A 209 -3.17 10.70 5.97
C ALA A 209 -4.02 9.56 5.41
N ALA A 210 -4.85 8.90 6.22
CA ALA A 210 -5.46 7.63 5.81
C ALA A 210 -6.39 7.75 4.58
N LEU A 211 -7.20 8.80 4.47
CA LEU A 211 -8.04 9.03 3.28
C LEU A 211 -7.24 9.27 2.00
N LYS A 212 -6.05 9.87 2.12
CA LYS A 212 -5.14 10.11 0.99
C LYS A 212 -4.35 8.86 0.62
N GLN A 213 -4.07 8.01 1.61
CA GLN A 213 -3.27 6.81 1.47
C GLN A 213 -3.97 5.61 2.14
N PRO A 214 -5.00 5.03 1.49
CA PRO A 214 -5.99 4.16 2.13
C PRO A 214 -5.45 2.87 2.74
N GLN A 215 -4.24 2.42 2.39
CA GLN A 215 -3.61 1.30 3.09
C GLN A 215 -3.39 1.57 4.58
N LEU A 216 -3.27 2.84 4.98
CA LEU A 216 -3.07 3.23 6.37
C LEU A 216 -4.25 2.86 7.27
N PHE A 217 -5.45 2.59 6.72
CA PHE A 217 -6.59 2.08 7.50
C PHE A 217 -6.39 0.65 8.03
N TYR A 218 -5.52 -0.16 7.42
CA TYR A 218 -5.29 -1.55 7.83
C TYR A 218 -3.82 -1.91 8.06
N ARG A 219 -2.92 -0.92 8.05
CA ARG A 219 -1.53 -1.13 8.50
C ARG A 219 -1.52 -1.38 10.00
N SER A 220 -0.59 -2.24 10.45
CA SER A 220 -0.43 -2.47 11.88
C SER A 220 0.15 -1.23 12.57
N PRO A 221 -0.26 -0.94 13.82
CA PRO A 221 0.32 0.12 14.64
C PRO A 221 1.84 0.06 14.74
N GLU A 222 2.41 -1.13 14.88
CA GLU A 222 3.86 -1.35 15.01
C GLU A 222 4.60 -0.92 13.75
N THR A 223 4.04 -1.22 12.57
CA THR A 223 4.68 -0.87 11.29
C THR A 223 4.77 0.65 11.15
N ILE A 224 3.66 1.36 11.40
CA ILE A 224 3.62 2.82 11.31
C ILE A 224 4.54 3.45 12.36
N ALA A 225 4.47 2.99 13.61
CA ALA A 225 5.35 3.47 14.68
C ALA A 225 6.82 3.28 14.31
N GLN A 226 7.19 2.15 13.69
CA GLN A 226 8.57 1.90 13.26
C GLN A 226 9.00 2.83 12.11
N HIS A 227 8.13 3.11 11.15
CA HIS A 227 8.43 4.06 10.08
C HIS A 227 8.63 5.48 10.63
N VAL A 228 7.79 5.91 11.58
CA VAL A 228 7.93 7.21 12.25
C VAL A 228 9.20 7.26 13.10
N LYS A 229 9.51 6.22 13.90
CA LYS A 229 10.78 6.09 14.64
C LYS A 229 11.99 6.23 13.71
N THR A 230 11.92 5.60 12.54
CA THR A 230 12.98 5.70 11.54
C THR A 230 13.13 7.13 11.04
N ALA A 231 12.03 7.83 10.73
CA ALA A 231 12.09 9.23 10.35
C ALA A 231 12.67 10.14 11.44
N PHE A 232 12.38 9.86 12.72
CA PHE A 232 12.99 10.58 13.85
C PHE A 232 14.50 10.35 13.93
N SER A 233 14.96 9.10 13.77
CA SER A 233 16.40 8.81 13.77
C SER A 233 17.16 9.57 12.68
N LEU A 234 16.52 9.85 11.52
CA LEU A 234 17.14 10.66 10.46
C LEU A 234 17.45 12.10 10.91
N HIS A 235 16.69 12.63 11.86
CA HIS A 235 17.00 13.90 12.51
C HIS A 235 17.94 13.71 13.71
N GLU A 236 17.54 12.87 14.67
CA GLU A 236 18.19 12.73 15.98
C GLU A 236 19.59 12.12 15.90
N ASP A 237 19.75 11.05 15.11
CA ASP A 237 21.01 10.29 15.04
C ASP A 237 21.88 10.73 13.86
N TYR A 238 21.25 11.11 12.74
CA TYR A 238 21.95 11.36 11.47
C TYR A 238 21.99 12.83 11.05
N GLY A 239 21.18 13.72 11.65
CA GLY A 239 21.15 15.15 11.32
C GLY A 239 20.80 15.47 9.86
N VAL A 240 20.12 14.55 9.16
CA VAL A 240 19.78 14.65 7.73
C VAL A 240 18.59 15.57 7.50
N ILE A 241 17.62 15.54 8.41
CA ILE A 241 16.43 16.39 8.36
C ILE A 241 16.69 17.60 9.24
N ASP A 242 16.56 18.79 8.66
CA ASP A 242 16.55 20.04 9.41
C ASP A 242 15.17 20.42 9.91
N ILE A 243 15.15 20.95 11.13
CA ILE A 243 13.99 21.62 11.72
C ILE A 243 14.19 23.12 11.53
N PRO A 244 13.24 23.84 10.89
CA PRO A 244 13.37 25.27 10.70
C PRO A 244 13.54 26.02 12.03
N GLU A 245 14.46 26.98 12.05
CA GLU A 245 14.71 27.81 13.23
C GLU A 245 13.43 28.51 13.69
N GLY A 246 13.19 28.50 15.01
CA GLY A 246 11.99 29.09 15.61
C GLY A 246 10.72 28.24 15.48
N TYR A 247 10.76 27.05 14.86
CA TYR A 247 9.61 26.14 14.90
C TYR A 247 9.34 25.64 16.33
N GLU A 248 10.38 25.43 17.13
CA GLU A 248 10.24 25.04 18.54
C GLU A 248 9.46 26.07 19.36
N LYS A 249 9.74 27.37 19.14
CA LYS A 249 9.00 28.49 19.76
C LYS A 249 7.50 28.50 19.38
N LYS A 250 7.14 28.01 18.19
CA LYS A 250 5.73 27.89 17.77
C LYS A 250 5.00 26.76 18.49
N LEU A 251 5.73 25.78 19.03
CA LEU A 251 5.17 24.64 19.76
C LEU A 251 5.23 24.78 21.28
N GLU A 252 5.90 25.82 21.81
CA GLU A 252 5.89 26.15 23.25
C GLU A 252 4.46 26.28 23.80
N HIS A 253 3.52 26.79 23.00
CA HIS A 253 2.11 26.92 23.39
C HIS A 253 1.32 25.60 23.35
N LYS A 254 1.86 24.52 22.76
CA LYS A 254 1.19 23.23 22.62
C LYS A 254 1.65 22.18 23.65
N ASN A 255 2.53 22.52 24.59
CA ASN A 255 3.14 21.56 25.54
C ASN A 255 3.73 20.31 24.85
N ALA A 256 4.20 20.43 23.61
CA ALA A 256 4.74 19.30 22.88
C ALA A 256 6.03 18.82 23.57
N GLN A 257 6.03 17.58 24.07
CA GLN A 257 7.17 17.00 24.79
C GLN A 257 8.42 16.91 23.89
N TYR A 258 8.24 16.75 22.58
CA TYR A 258 9.31 16.66 21.59
C TYR A 258 8.98 17.47 20.32
N PRO A 259 9.28 18.79 20.27
CA PRO A 259 8.91 19.67 19.16
C PRO A 259 9.44 19.23 17.78
N ALA A 260 10.67 18.71 17.72
CA ALA A 260 11.26 18.19 16.48
C ALA A 260 10.52 16.94 15.95
N ARG A 261 10.12 16.03 16.84
CA ARG A 261 9.33 14.84 16.48
C ARG A 261 7.95 15.23 15.96
N GLN A 262 7.32 16.21 16.62
CA GLN A 262 6.04 16.75 16.17
C GLN A 262 6.16 17.37 14.78
N PHE A 263 7.20 18.18 14.51
CA PHE A 263 7.46 18.72 13.17
C PHE A 263 7.53 17.62 12.11
N ILE A 264 8.34 16.58 12.37
CA ILE A 264 8.55 15.49 11.42
C ILE A 264 7.24 14.76 11.17
N LEU A 265 6.45 14.47 12.23
CA LEU A 265 5.15 13.83 12.07
C LEU A 265 4.19 14.71 11.26
N GLU A 266 4.10 16.02 11.52
CA GLU A 266 3.27 16.94 10.74
C GLU A 266 3.66 16.92 9.25
N LYS A 267 4.96 16.83 8.94
CA LYS A 267 5.44 16.64 7.56
C LYS A 267 5.05 15.28 6.99
N MET A 268 5.16 14.21 7.77
CA MET A 268 4.73 12.87 7.33
C MET A 268 3.23 12.82 7.03
N LEU A 269 2.39 13.52 7.80
CA LEU A 269 0.96 13.66 7.54
C LEU A 269 0.66 14.53 6.31
N ALA A 270 1.49 15.55 6.05
CA ALA A 270 1.38 16.33 4.82
C ALA A 270 1.75 15.51 3.57
N TRP A 271 2.60 14.48 3.73
CA TRP A 271 2.96 13.54 2.68
C TRP A 271 2.79 12.08 3.12
N PRO A 272 1.54 11.58 3.15
CA PRO A 272 1.20 10.30 3.78
C PRO A 272 1.88 9.06 3.20
N VAL A 273 2.38 9.15 1.96
CA VAL A 273 3.20 8.09 1.35
C VAL A 273 4.41 7.74 2.22
N SER A 274 4.95 8.72 2.96
CA SER A 274 6.08 8.57 3.86
C SER A 274 5.77 7.57 5.00
N LEU A 275 4.56 7.60 5.56
CA LEU A 275 4.10 6.66 6.59
C LEU A 275 4.07 5.19 6.11
N ASN A 276 4.17 4.95 4.80
CA ASN A 276 4.18 3.62 4.20
C ASN A 276 5.53 3.24 3.57
N LEU A 277 6.58 4.07 3.70
CA LEU A 277 7.92 3.74 3.23
C LEU A 277 8.61 2.76 4.20
N ALA A 278 9.13 1.67 3.65
CA ALA A 278 9.95 0.74 4.43
C ALA A 278 11.21 1.41 4.99
N THR A 279 11.69 0.92 6.14
CA THR A 279 12.86 1.44 6.87
C THR A 279 14.12 1.55 5.99
N ASP A 280 14.36 0.55 5.14
CA ASP A 280 15.50 0.54 4.22
C ASP A 280 15.42 1.65 3.17
N ASN A 281 14.21 2.03 2.75
CA ASN A 281 13.95 3.11 1.81
C ASN A 281 14.25 4.47 2.45
N TYR A 282 13.89 4.66 3.73
CA TYR A 282 14.29 5.84 4.50
C TYR A 282 15.80 5.95 4.63
N LYS A 283 16.48 4.85 4.97
CA LYS A 283 17.94 4.82 5.04
C LYS A 283 18.59 5.13 3.70
N LEU A 284 18.12 4.52 2.61
CA LEU A 284 18.62 4.79 1.25
C LEU A 284 18.52 6.29 0.91
N ARG A 285 17.36 6.90 1.21
CA ARG A 285 17.13 8.33 0.98
C ARG A 285 18.08 9.20 1.80
N ALA A 286 18.21 8.90 3.09
CA ALA A 286 19.13 9.62 3.97
C ALA A 286 20.58 9.54 3.49
N TRP A 287 21.05 8.33 3.17
CA TRP A 287 22.39 8.13 2.63
C TRP A 287 22.58 8.82 1.28
N SER A 288 21.57 8.76 0.40
CA SER A 288 21.65 9.46 -0.89
C SER A 288 21.80 10.96 -0.72
N GLU A 289 21.19 11.58 0.29
CA GLU A 289 21.34 13.02 0.52
C GLU A 289 22.68 13.36 1.17
N ILE A 290 23.16 12.55 2.12
CA ILE A 290 24.49 12.74 2.73
C ILE A 290 25.60 12.70 1.66
N TRP A 291 25.50 11.78 0.70
CA TRP A 291 26.60 11.46 -0.22
C TRP A 291 26.44 12.03 -1.64
N LEU A 292 25.20 12.23 -2.10
CA LEU A 292 24.89 12.76 -3.43
C LEU A 292 24.25 14.16 -3.39
N GLY A 293 23.91 14.68 -2.21
CA GLY A 293 23.35 16.02 -2.06
C GLY A 293 24.37 17.09 -2.47
N GLU A 294 23.87 18.22 -3.00
CA GLU A 294 24.69 19.42 -3.18
C GLU A 294 25.14 19.90 -1.79
N GLN A 295 26.45 20.14 -1.61
CA GLN A 295 27.10 20.25 -0.30
C GLN A 295 26.63 21.42 0.60
N ASP A 296 25.72 22.28 0.11
CA ASP A 296 25.41 23.56 0.76
C ASP A 296 23.97 23.69 1.31
N THR A 297 23.08 22.72 1.11
CA THR A 297 21.74 22.75 1.74
C THR A 297 21.27 21.37 2.19
N LYS A 298 20.81 21.27 3.44
CA LYS A 298 20.15 20.05 3.92
C LYS A 298 18.76 19.93 3.29
N PRO A 299 18.34 18.73 2.87
CA PRO A 299 17.10 18.53 2.15
C PRO A 299 15.88 18.77 3.07
N ALA A 300 14.87 19.46 2.55
CA ALA A 300 13.56 19.49 3.20
C ALA A 300 12.95 18.08 3.23
N PHE A 301 12.18 17.74 4.27
CA PHE A 301 11.56 16.41 4.41
C PHE A 301 10.77 15.96 3.15
N GLY A 302 10.12 16.90 2.46
CA GLY A 302 9.39 16.63 1.22
C GLY A 302 10.27 16.20 0.03
N SER A 303 11.51 16.71 -0.09
CA SER A 303 12.41 16.34 -1.19
C SER A 303 12.96 14.92 -1.01
N LEU A 304 13.15 14.49 0.24
CA LEU A 304 13.59 13.14 0.59
C LEU A 304 12.66 12.07 0.03
N ILE A 305 11.36 12.31 -0.06
CA ILE A 305 10.33 11.30 -0.38
C ILE A 305 9.86 11.33 -1.85
N GLN A 306 10.20 12.36 -2.62
CA GLN A 306 9.75 12.51 -4.02
C GLN A 306 10.54 11.66 -5.02
N LYS A 307 11.83 11.38 -4.75
CA LYS A 307 12.67 10.59 -5.65
C LYS A 307 12.22 9.12 -5.66
N SER A 308 12.23 8.44 -6.81
CA SER A 308 11.90 7.01 -6.85
C SER A 308 13.04 6.17 -6.24
N ARG A 309 12.72 5.04 -5.60
CA ARG A 309 13.77 4.14 -5.06
C ARG A 309 14.74 3.71 -6.16
N LYS A 310 14.22 3.34 -7.33
CA LYS A 310 15.04 2.93 -8.49
C LYS A 310 16.06 4.00 -8.86
N SER A 311 15.61 5.25 -9.02
CA SER A 311 16.52 6.35 -9.36
C SER A 311 17.58 6.61 -8.29
N LEU A 312 17.22 6.52 -7.00
CA LEU A 312 18.18 6.67 -5.91
C LEU A 312 19.20 5.52 -5.89
N THR A 313 18.75 4.28 -6.06
CA THR A 313 19.61 3.10 -6.15
C THR A 313 20.58 3.20 -7.32
N GLU A 314 20.11 3.62 -8.49
CA GLU A 314 20.96 3.82 -9.67
C GLU A 314 22.02 4.89 -9.42
N LYS A 315 21.63 6.08 -8.94
CA LYS A 315 22.60 7.15 -8.63
C LYS A 315 23.62 6.76 -7.56
N MET A 316 23.19 6.03 -6.52
CA MET A 316 24.11 5.52 -5.51
C MET A 316 25.04 4.45 -6.07
N ALA A 317 24.55 3.56 -6.93
CA ALA A 317 25.36 2.55 -7.59
C ALA A 317 26.42 3.20 -8.51
N ASP A 318 26.04 4.22 -9.26
CA ASP A 318 26.97 5.00 -10.09
C ASP A 318 28.07 5.64 -9.22
N TRP A 319 27.67 6.33 -8.14
CA TRP A 319 28.60 6.94 -7.20
C TRP A 319 29.56 5.93 -6.55
N LEU A 320 29.06 4.73 -6.25
CA LEU A 320 29.81 3.61 -5.69
C LEU A 320 30.68 2.88 -6.72
N SER A 321 30.49 3.11 -8.02
CA SER A 321 31.25 2.42 -9.07
C SER A 321 32.50 3.19 -9.49
N GLU A 322 32.51 4.51 -9.30
CA GLU A 322 33.66 5.37 -9.62
C GLU A 322 34.78 5.24 -8.58
N PRO A 323 36.01 4.82 -8.98
CA PRO A 323 37.19 4.93 -8.13
C PRO A 323 37.45 6.39 -7.76
N ARG A 324 37.59 6.66 -6.46
CA ARG A 324 37.90 7.96 -5.89
C ARG A 324 39.39 8.05 -5.65
N GLN A 325 40.01 9.15 -6.08
CA GLN A 325 41.45 9.37 -5.89
C GLN A 325 41.77 9.88 -4.49
N ASP A 326 40.77 10.37 -3.76
CA ASP A 326 40.92 10.86 -2.40
C ASP A 326 40.64 9.76 -1.37
N ALA A 327 41.66 9.44 -0.57
CA ALA A 327 41.60 8.40 0.45
C ALA A 327 40.43 8.57 1.43
N GLY A 328 40.00 9.81 1.68
CA GLY A 328 38.83 10.12 2.50
C GLY A 328 37.50 9.62 1.88
N ARG A 329 37.28 9.83 0.58
CA ARG A 329 36.06 9.33 -0.08
C ARG A 329 36.13 7.85 -0.40
N GLU A 330 37.30 7.26 -0.66
CA GLU A 330 37.43 5.80 -0.78
C GLU A 330 37.10 5.07 0.52
N PHE A 331 37.56 5.60 1.66
CA PHE A 331 37.20 5.06 2.96
C PHE A 331 35.68 5.18 3.22
N ALA A 332 35.09 6.34 2.91
CA ALA A 332 33.65 6.56 3.01
C ALA A 332 32.83 5.62 2.11
N ARG A 333 33.28 5.41 0.88
CA ARG A 333 32.69 4.47 -0.08
C ARG A 333 32.70 3.03 0.47
N SER A 334 33.82 2.60 1.03
CA SER A 334 33.98 1.26 1.64
C SER A 334 33.03 1.04 2.81
N LEU A 335 32.88 2.04 3.68
CA LEU A 335 31.98 1.99 4.84
C LEU A 335 30.49 2.03 4.43
N LEU A 336 30.16 2.84 3.42
CA LEU A 336 28.81 2.90 2.87
C LEU A 336 28.44 1.54 2.24
N LEU A 337 29.36 0.92 1.51
CA LEU A 337 29.17 -0.43 0.98
C LEU A 337 28.91 -1.45 2.08
N GLU A 338 29.73 -1.46 3.13
CA GLU A 338 29.54 -2.36 4.27
C GLU A 338 28.15 -2.16 4.91
N THR A 339 27.74 -0.90 5.11
CA THR A 339 26.45 -0.55 5.71
C THR A 339 25.28 -0.97 4.82
N LEU A 340 25.33 -0.67 3.51
CA LEU A 340 24.28 -1.02 2.56
C LEU A 340 24.16 -2.54 2.36
N VAL A 341 25.27 -3.28 2.45
CA VAL A 341 25.31 -4.75 2.40
C VAL A 341 24.76 -5.36 3.69
N LYS A 342 25.25 -4.92 4.85
CA LYS A 342 24.83 -5.42 6.17
C LYS A 342 23.34 -5.23 6.41
N ASP A 343 22.82 -4.05 6.06
CA ASP A 343 21.42 -3.70 6.26
C ASP A 343 20.51 -4.13 5.09
N LYS A 344 21.06 -4.81 4.07
CA LYS A 344 20.34 -5.26 2.86
C LYS A 344 19.56 -4.13 2.15
N ILE A 345 20.11 -2.93 2.15
CA ILE A 345 19.45 -1.72 1.62
C ILE A 345 19.48 -1.68 0.08
N MET A 346 20.56 -2.16 -0.54
CA MET A 346 20.68 -2.25 -2.00
C MET A 346 20.68 -3.70 -2.50
N PRO A 347 20.03 -3.98 -3.65
CA PRO A 347 20.08 -5.31 -4.26
C PRO A 347 21.51 -5.68 -4.67
N LYS A 348 21.88 -6.95 -4.49
CA LYS A 348 23.23 -7.47 -4.78
C LYS A 348 23.72 -7.18 -6.20
N LYS A 349 22.82 -7.08 -7.19
CA LYS A 349 23.15 -6.75 -8.59
C LYS A 349 23.68 -5.31 -8.79
N TYR A 350 23.50 -4.44 -7.80
CA TYR A 350 24.00 -3.06 -7.81
C TYR A 350 25.21 -2.89 -6.88
N MET A 351 25.73 -3.97 -6.29
CA MET A 351 26.90 -3.93 -5.43
C MET A 351 28.16 -4.23 -6.25
N PRO A 352 29.28 -3.50 -6.04
CA PRO A 352 30.58 -3.89 -6.57
C PRO A 352 31.02 -5.26 -6.00
N GLU A 353 31.93 -5.94 -6.70
CA GLU A 353 32.33 -7.29 -6.30
C GLU A 353 33.10 -7.27 -4.96
N PRO A 354 32.94 -8.28 -4.08
CA PRO A 354 33.55 -8.29 -2.74
C PRO A 354 35.07 -8.13 -2.70
N LYS A 355 35.76 -8.44 -3.80
CA LYS A 355 37.21 -8.28 -3.96
C LYS A 355 37.66 -6.81 -4.03
N ASP A 356 36.73 -5.89 -4.23
CA ASP A 356 36.97 -4.46 -4.40
C ASP A 356 36.62 -3.65 -3.13
N ILE A 357 36.39 -4.30 -1.97
CA ILE A 357 36.01 -3.65 -0.69
C ILE A 357 37.20 -3.63 0.29
N PRO A 358 37.84 -2.46 0.52
CA PRO A 358 38.87 -2.28 1.56
C PRO A 358 38.33 -2.57 2.97
N GLN A 359 39.08 -3.33 3.78
CA GLN A 359 38.76 -3.58 5.19
C GLN A 359 39.06 -2.32 6.04
N ALA A 360 38.04 -1.67 6.59
CA ALA A 360 38.15 -0.42 7.33
C ALA A 360 37.66 -0.53 8.79
N ASN A 361 38.42 0.04 9.74
CA ASN A 361 38.16 0.02 11.18
C ASN A 361 36.99 0.96 11.59
N ALA A 362 35.79 0.40 11.79
CA ALA A 362 34.55 1.10 12.14
C ALA A 362 34.60 1.99 13.40
N GLN A 363 35.53 1.74 14.34
CA GLN A 363 35.63 2.45 15.61
C GLN A 363 36.16 3.90 15.47
N HIS A 364 37.03 4.15 14.49
CA HIS A 364 37.63 5.48 14.29
C HIS A 364 36.63 6.48 13.70
N PHE A 365 35.69 6.03 12.88
CA PHE A 365 34.65 6.87 12.29
C PHE A 365 33.52 7.22 13.26
N GLN A 366 33.12 6.32 14.17
CA GLN A 366 32.18 6.70 15.25
C GLN A 366 32.72 7.87 16.08
N ASN A 367 34.05 7.94 16.24
CA ASN A 367 34.72 9.05 16.92
C ASN A 367 34.80 10.31 16.04
N MET A 368 35.06 10.18 14.72
CA MET A 368 35.06 11.30 13.79
C MET A 368 33.68 11.91 13.52
N VAL A 369 32.63 11.10 13.42
CA VAL A 369 31.24 11.59 13.24
C VAL A 369 30.78 12.30 14.50
N LYS A 370 31.05 11.74 15.69
CA LYS A 370 30.83 12.45 16.96
C LYS A 370 31.59 13.78 17.02
N ALA A 371 32.84 13.82 16.57
CA ALA A 371 33.64 15.05 16.52
C ALA A 371 33.11 16.07 15.48
N SER A 372 32.65 15.62 14.32
CA SER A 372 32.12 16.48 13.24
C SER A 372 30.73 17.04 13.56
N ILE A 373 29.93 16.30 14.31
CA ILE A 373 28.63 16.74 14.85
C ILE A 373 28.86 17.72 16.03
N SER A 374 29.87 17.49 16.88
CA SER A 374 30.21 18.37 18.00
C SER A 374 30.83 19.71 17.58
N ASN A 375 31.60 19.75 16.49
CA ASN A 375 32.35 20.96 16.07
C ASN A 375 31.52 22.00 15.28
N LYS A 376 30.21 21.78 15.08
CA LYS A 376 29.34 22.79 14.42
C LYS A 376 28.49 23.63 15.39
N SER A 377 28.67 23.47 16.70
CA SER A 377 27.95 24.25 17.74
C SER A 377 28.72 25.46 18.29
N THR A 378 30.00 25.64 17.97
CA THR A 378 30.78 26.78 18.46
C THR A 378 31.85 27.11 17.42
N ASP A 379 31.58 28.09 16.57
CA ASP A 379 32.26 29.38 16.69
C ASP A 379 32.01 30.27 15.47
N TYR A 380 31.51 31.45 15.80
CA TYR A 380 31.51 32.66 15.01
C TYR A 380 32.96 33.10 14.80
N ILE A 381 33.37 33.30 13.54
CA ILE A 381 34.72 33.69 13.09
C ILE A 381 35.09 35.08 13.67
N PRO A 382 36.38 35.39 13.97
CA PRO A 382 37.07 36.28 13.03
C PRO A 382 38.59 36.14 12.86
N LYS A 383 38.98 36.31 11.58
CA LYS A 383 40.29 36.53 10.93
C LYS A 383 41.24 35.36 10.76
#